data_AF-A0A662I3G2-F1
#
_entry.id   AF-A0A662I3G2-F1
#
_cell.length_a   1.000
_cell.length_b   1.000
_cell.length_c   1.000
_cell.angle_alpha   90.00
_cell.angle_beta   90.00
_cell.angle_gamma   90.00
#
_symmetry.space_group_name_H-M   'P 1'
#
loop_
_entity.id
_entity.type
_entity.pdbx_description
1 polymer ?
#
loop_
_entity_poly.entity_id
_entity_poly.type
_entity_poly.pdbx_seq_one_letter_code
_entity_poly.pdbx_strand_id
1 'polypeptide(L)' 'MKYIKESNITWPVYINKKGDLVILFKIAALPTLVIIEPIGKYVVKVGYVEYSELIKCINYVKEYNRNNYFWHYFE' A
#
# COMPACT_ATOMS: atom_id res chain seq x y z
N MET A 1 -7.09 -17.79 11.86
CA MET A 1 -7.76 -17.02 10.78
C MET A 1 -9.21 -16.63 11.11
N LYS A 2 -9.66 -16.69 12.37
CA LYS A 2 -11.03 -16.31 12.76
C LYS A 2 -11.40 -14.88 12.31
N TYR A 3 -10.51 -13.93 12.59
CA TYR A 3 -10.70 -12.52 12.23
C TYR A 3 -10.91 -12.27 10.73
N ILE A 4 -10.13 -12.91 9.84
CA ILE A 4 -10.27 -12.73 8.37
C ILE A 4 -11.65 -13.22 7.90
N LYS A 5 -12.11 -14.36 8.41
CA LYS A 5 -13.42 -14.93 8.07
C LYS A 5 -14.57 -14.02 8.51
N GLU A 6 -14.37 -13.25 9.57
CA GLU A 6 -15.38 -12.34 10.14
C GLU A 6 -15.34 -10.92 9.53
N SER A 7 -14.26 -10.54 8.83
CA SER A 7 -14.02 -9.15 8.39
C SER A 7 -14.30 -8.89 6.89
N ASN A 8 -14.88 -9.84 6.16
CA ASN A 8 -15.18 -9.72 4.72
C ASN A 8 -13.98 -9.25 3.87
N ILE A 9 -12.75 -9.52 4.32
CA ILE A 9 -11.53 -9.16 3.60
C ILE A 9 -11.39 -10.10 2.40
N THR A 10 -11.41 -9.53 1.19
CA THR A 10 -11.29 -10.28 -0.08
C THR A 10 -9.92 -10.11 -0.74
N TRP A 11 -9.07 -9.21 -0.23
CA TRP A 11 -7.71 -9.00 -0.72
C TRP A 11 -6.70 -9.91 -0.02
N PRO A 12 -5.52 -10.15 -0.63
CA PRO A 12 -4.47 -10.97 -0.03
C PRO A 12 -4.04 -10.48 1.35
N VAL A 13 -3.91 -11.41 2.29
CA VAL A 13 -3.44 -11.13 3.65
C VAL A 13 -2.18 -11.95 3.92
N TYR A 14 -1.11 -11.27 4.33
CA TYR A 14 0.16 -11.89 4.66
C TYR A 14 0.45 -11.78 6.15
N ILE A 15 0.91 -12.88 6.77
CA ILE A 15 1.30 -12.89 8.19
C ILE A 15 2.80 -12.60 8.29
N ASN A 16 3.14 -11.38 8.68
CA ASN A 16 4.52 -11.02 8.99
C ASN A 16 4.92 -11.54 10.38
N LYS A 17 5.35 -12.80 10.47
CA LYS A 17 5.77 -13.43 11.74
C LYS A 17 7.10 -12.88 12.28
N LYS A 18 7.99 -12.43 11.41
CA LYS A 18 9.36 -12.02 11.77
C LYS A 18 9.50 -10.52 12.05
N GLY A 19 8.47 -9.73 11.75
CA GLY A 19 8.50 -8.28 11.90
C GLY A 19 9.40 -7.57 10.88
N ASP A 20 9.86 -8.26 9.83
CA ASP A 20 10.78 -7.71 8.83
C ASP A 20 10.17 -6.51 8.08
N LEU A 21 8.89 -6.58 7.70
CA LEU A 21 8.18 -5.43 7.10
C LEU A 21 8.01 -4.25 8.06
N VAL A 22 7.89 -4.49 9.37
CA VAL A 22 7.80 -3.42 10.38
C VAL A 22 9.12 -2.66 10.44
N ILE A 23 10.24 -3.38 10.39
CA ILE A 23 11.59 -2.81 10.38
C ILE A 23 11.86 -2.10 9.05
N LEU A 24 11.55 -2.75 7.92
CA LEU A 24 11.77 -2.23 6.56
C LEU A 24 11.11 -0.86 6.36
N PHE A 25 9.84 -0.73 6.77
CA PHE A 25 9.07 0.49 6.62
C PHE A 25 9.13 1.41 7.85
N LYS A 26 9.95 1.07 8.86
CA LYS A 26 10.10 1.83 10.11
C LYS A 26 8.75 2.17 10.75
N ILE A 27 7.85 1.18 10.82
CA ILE A 27 6.48 1.38 11.33
C ILE A 27 6.55 1.64 12.85
N ALA A 28 6.15 2.85 13.26
CA ALA A 28 6.21 3.28 14.66
C ALA A 28 4.92 3.04 15.46
N ALA A 29 3.77 2.93 14.78
CA ALA A 29 2.47 2.70 15.42
C ALA A 29 1.48 2.00 14.47
N LEU A 30 0.37 1.51 15.03
CA LEU A 30 -0.74 0.91 14.28
C LEU A 30 -2.02 1.73 14.46
N PRO A 31 -2.93 1.78 13.45
CA PRO A 31 -2.72 1.28 12.09
C PRO A 31 -1.71 2.14 11.32
N THR A 32 -1.06 1.58 10.30
CA THR A 32 -0.16 2.31 9.39
C THR A 32 -0.44 1.86 7.95
N LEU A 33 -0.58 2.81 7.04
CA LEU A 33 -0.70 2.60 5.61
C LEU A 33 0.66 2.87 4.94
N VAL A 34 1.16 1.90 4.18
CA VAL A 34 2.31 2.08 3.29
C VAL A 34 1.82 2.02 1.86
N ILE A 35 2.09 3.06 1.07
CA ILE A 35 1.76 3.12 -0.35
C ILE A 35 3.08 3.02 -1.12
N ILE A 36 3.18 2.04 -2.00
CA ILE A 36 4.39 1.75 -2.78
C ILE A 36 4.10 2.08 -4.24
N GLU A 37 4.92 2.95 -4.82
CA GLU A 37 4.93 3.27 -6.23
C GLU A 37 5.59 2.13 -7.04
N PRO A 38 5.31 2.02 -8.34
CA PRO A 38 5.83 0.94 -9.20
C PRO A 38 7.36 0.91 -9.30
N ILE A 39 7.99 2.08 -9.16
CA ILE A 39 9.45 2.24 -9.15
C ILE A 39 10.08 1.90 -7.80
N GLY A 40 9.31 1.40 -6.84
CA GLY A 40 9.78 0.98 -5.51
C GLY A 40 9.90 2.11 -4.49
N LYS A 41 9.60 3.36 -4.85
CA LYS A 41 9.45 4.46 -3.88
C LYS A 41 8.19 4.23 -3.04
N TYR A 42 8.18 4.72 -1.81
CA TYR A 42 7.02 4.55 -0.94
C TYR A 42 6.81 5.73 0.00
N VAL A 43 5.57 5.85 0.49
CA VAL A 43 5.17 6.81 1.52
C VAL A 43 4.51 6.05 2.67
N VAL A 44 4.84 6.43 3.90
CA VAL A 44 4.28 5.86 5.13
C VAL A 44 3.34 6.86 5.78
N LYS A 45 2.10 6.43 6.07
CA LYS A 45 1.11 7.21 6.81
C LYS A 45 0.74 6.46 8.08
N VAL A 46 1.06 7.09 9.22
CA VAL A 46 0.77 6.53 10.55
C VAL A 46 -0.62 7.00 11.00
N GLY A 47 -1.40 6.10 11.57
CA GLY A 47 -2.75 6.36 12.03
C GLY A 47 -3.83 5.86 11.05
N TYR A 48 -5.08 6.08 11.44
CA TYR A 48 -6.22 5.71 10.61
C TYR A 48 -6.29 6.62 9.38
N VAL A 49 -6.41 6.02 8.20
CA VAL A 49 -6.54 6.74 6.93
C VAL A 49 -7.98 6.64 6.46
N GLU A 50 -8.60 7.78 6.17
CA GLU A 50 -9.95 7.82 5.64
C GLU A 50 -10.02 7.18 4.24
N TYR A 51 -11.17 6.58 3.93
CA TYR A 51 -11.40 5.94 2.64
C TYR A 51 -11.18 6.91 1.45
N SER A 52 -11.59 8.16 1.60
CA SER A 52 -11.43 9.20 0.57
C SER A 52 -9.95 9.43 0.22
N GLU A 53 -9.09 9.43 1.23
CA GLU A 53 -7.65 9.61 1.11
C GLU A 53 -6.97 8.36 0.55
N LEU A 54 -7.41 7.17 0.98
CA LEU A 54 -6.96 5.89 0.42
C LEU A 54 -7.21 5.83 -1.09
N ILE A 55 -8.41 6.22 -1.55
CA ILE A 55 -8.75 6.24 -2.97
C ILE A 55 -7.88 7.22 -3.75
N LYS A 56 -7.59 8.40 -3.20
CA LYS A 56 -6.66 9.36 -3.83
C LYS A 56 -5.27 8.74 -4.01
N CYS A 57 -4.75 8.07 -3.00
CA CYS A 57 -3.45 7.40 -3.07
C CYS A 57 -3.43 6.27 -4.11
N ILE A 58 -4.49 5.45 -4.18
CA ILE A 58 -4.61 4.38 -5.18
C ILE A 58 -4.64 4.96 -6.60
N ASN A 59 -5.41 6.02 -6.82
CA ASN A 59 -5.52 6.65 -8.14
C ASN A 59 -4.20 7.27 -8.57
N TYR A 60 -3.49 7.93 -7.65
CA TYR A 60 -2.15 8.46 -7.91
C TYR A 60 -1.17 7.37 -8.38
N VAL A 61 -1.12 6.21 -7.70
CA VAL A 61 -0.26 5.09 -8.11
C VAL A 61 -0.65 4.52 -9.48
N LYS A 62 -1.96 4.46 -9.79
CA LYS A 62 -2.46 4.01 -11.10
C LYS A 62 -2.13 4.98 -12.22
N GLU A 63 -2.26 6.29 -11.99
CA GLU A 63 -1.96 7.32 -12.98
C GLU A 63 -0.45 7.42 -13.25
N TYR A 64 0.37 7.34 -12.20
CA TYR A 64 1.82 7.28 -12.35
C TYR A 64 2.24 6.11 -13.24
N ASN A 65 1.67 4.91 -13.04
CA ASN A 65 1.88 3.78 -13.94
C ASN A 65 1.53 4.15 -15.39
N ARG A 66 0.30 4.64 -15.62
CA ARG A 66 -0.20 4.92 -16.97
C ARG A 66 0.70 5.90 -17.74
N ASN A 67 1.16 6.95 -17.07
CA ASN A 67 1.96 7.99 -17.71
C ASN A 67 3.41 7.55 -17.98
N ASN A 68 4.01 6.74 -17.10
CA ASN A 68 5.39 6.26 -17.31
C ASN A 68 5.48 5.12 -18.31
N TYR A 69 4.45 4.26 -18.43
CA TYR A 69 4.41 3.27 -19.51
C TYR A 69 4.15 3.91 -20.87
N PHE A 70 3.44 5.05 -20.95
CA PHE A 70 3.17 5.69 -22.24
C PHE A 70 4.46 6.17 -22.95
N TRP A 71 5.44 6.68 -22.21
CA TRP A 71 6.71 7.16 -22.79
C TRP A 71 7.68 6.02 -23.19
N HIS A 72 7.58 4.84 -22.57
CA HIS A 72 8.43 3.69 -22.90
C HIS A 72 8.05 2.95 -24.19
N TYR A 73 6.89 3.21 -24.78
CA TYR A 73 6.47 2.60 -26.04
C TYR A 73 6.69 3.48 -27.28
N PHE A 74 7.23 4.69 -27.12
CA PHE A 74 7.52 5.63 -28.22
C PHE A 74 9.00 6.04 -28.29
N GLU A 75 9.89 5.34 -27.60
CA GLU A 75 11.35 5.39 -27.80
C GLU A 75 11.83 4.20 -28.64
#